data_AF-A0A252A652-F1
#
_entry.id   AF-A0A252A652-F1
#
_cell.length_a   1.000
_cell.length_b   1.000
_cell.length_c   1.000
_cell.angle_alpha   90.00
_cell.angle_beta   90.00
_cell.angle_gamma   90.00
#
_symmetry.space_group_name_H-M   'P 1'
#
loop_
_entity.id
_entity.type
_entity.pdbx_description
1 polymer ?
#
loop_
_entity_poly.entity_id
_entity_poly.type
_entity_poly.pdbx_seq_one_letter_code
_entity_poly.pdbx_strand_id
1 'polypeptide(L)'
;MRDGRPGAFKLKMAVVSLLSLSAFIQPATAKSRHAAHRHAAPHKMTFTAASYHGSAGRYAAGRWHPAAGRHWHRGGYANGHVIQCVAYAQTASDVMLHGNARDWWHNAAGVYERGSAPEPGSVLNFRSTRRMPLGHVAVVRNIVDSRTIVIDQSHWAQNGISRNVQVIDVSPNNDWSAVRVALNNRSGGFGSIYPTYGFIYGRRPGGSNHANDVMTAWAHKMNTQAGATQLAQAPATARPITSGAEEDGITFDSQN
;
A
#
# COMPACT_ATOMS: atom_id res chain seq x y z
N MET A 1 -68.67 13.23 -16.49
CA MET A 1 -68.97 11.96 -17.19
C MET A 1 -68.52 12.07 -18.63
N ARG A 2 -67.36 11.50 -18.96
CA ARG A 2 -66.94 11.14 -20.33
C ARG A 2 -65.76 10.18 -20.17
N ASP A 3 -66.11 8.90 -20.19
CA ASP A 3 -65.17 7.78 -20.19
C ASP A 3 -64.45 7.69 -21.54
N GLY A 4 -63.14 7.44 -21.50
CA GLY A 4 -62.30 7.17 -22.66
C GLY A 4 -61.15 6.26 -22.27
N ARG A 5 -61.27 4.99 -22.67
CA ARG A 5 -60.42 3.83 -22.34
C ARG A 5 -58.93 4.01 -22.69
N PRO A 6 -57.99 3.44 -21.92
CA PRO A 6 -56.58 3.37 -22.30
C PRO A 6 -56.29 2.17 -23.23
N GLY A 7 -55.68 2.46 -24.38
CA GLY A 7 -55.15 1.46 -25.32
C GLY A 7 -53.78 0.96 -24.89
N ALA A 8 -53.68 -0.35 -24.63
CA ALA A 8 -52.43 -1.03 -24.32
C ALA A 8 -51.62 -1.28 -25.60
N PHE A 9 -50.49 -0.58 -25.77
CA PHE A 9 -49.50 -0.89 -26.80
C PHE A 9 -48.45 -1.84 -26.23
N LYS A 10 -48.58 -3.13 -26.57
CA LYS A 10 -47.51 -4.13 -26.43
C LYS A 10 -46.53 -3.94 -27.58
N LEU A 11 -45.32 -3.42 -27.31
CA LEU A 11 -44.23 -3.43 -28.28
C LEU A 11 -43.28 -4.60 -28.00
N LYS A 12 -43.06 -5.38 -29.04
CA LYS A 12 -42.28 -6.61 -29.10
C LYS A 12 -40.79 -6.31 -28.94
N MET A 13 -40.09 -7.11 -28.14
CA MET A 13 -38.64 -7.16 -28.14
C MET A 13 -38.14 -7.61 -29.52
N ALA A 14 -37.38 -6.75 -30.20
CA ALA A 14 -36.54 -7.14 -31.31
C ALA A 14 -35.13 -7.40 -30.75
N VAL A 15 -34.78 -8.68 -30.65
CA VAL A 15 -33.40 -9.13 -30.46
C VAL A 15 -32.64 -8.79 -31.74
N VAL A 16 -31.84 -7.73 -31.71
CA VAL A 16 -30.87 -7.43 -32.77
C VAL A 16 -29.58 -8.13 -32.39
N SER A 17 -29.40 -9.31 -32.98
CA SER A 17 -28.15 -10.06 -32.99
C SER A 17 -27.18 -9.35 -33.94
N LEU A 18 -26.17 -8.67 -33.40
CA LEU A 18 -25.05 -8.15 -34.19
C LEU A 18 -23.96 -9.21 -34.24
N LEU A 19 -23.86 -9.86 -35.40
CA LEU A 19 -22.75 -10.72 -35.78
C LEU A 19 -21.42 -9.96 -35.64
N SER A 20 -20.49 -10.67 -35.03
CA SER A 20 -19.04 -10.47 -35.00
C SER A 20 -18.43 -10.05 -36.35
N LEU A 21 -17.69 -8.94 -36.34
CA LEU A 21 -16.50 -8.76 -37.19
C LEU A 21 -15.28 -8.61 -36.29
N SER A 22 -14.59 -9.73 -36.06
CA SER A 22 -13.24 -9.78 -35.55
C SER A 22 -12.25 -9.38 -36.66
N ALA A 23 -11.93 -8.08 -36.74
CA ALA A 23 -10.79 -7.61 -37.53
C ALA A 23 -9.50 -7.82 -36.72
N PHE A 24 -8.76 -8.86 -37.07
CA PHE A 24 -7.36 -9.04 -36.69
C PHE A 24 -6.52 -7.90 -37.27
N ILE A 25 -6.05 -6.98 -36.43
CA ILE A 25 -5.00 -6.01 -36.78
C ILE A 25 -3.70 -6.55 -36.18
N GLN A 26 -2.85 -7.11 -37.03
CA GLN A 26 -1.47 -7.47 -36.64
C GLN A 26 -0.61 -6.19 -36.52
N PRO A 27 0.36 -6.16 -35.59
CA PRO A 27 1.24 -5.02 -35.39
C PRO A 27 2.30 -4.93 -36.50
N ALA A 28 2.41 -3.77 -37.15
CA ALA A 28 3.54 -3.44 -37.98
C ALA A 28 4.77 -3.20 -37.09
N THR A 29 5.68 -4.18 -37.05
CA THR A 29 7.00 -4.05 -36.42
C THR A 29 7.87 -3.12 -37.27
N ALA A 30 8.00 -1.86 -36.87
CA ALA A 30 8.98 -0.96 -37.46
C ALA A 30 10.38 -1.34 -36.96
N LYS A 31 11.16 -1.95 -37.86
CA LYS A 31 12.55 -2.33 -37.66
C LYS A 31 13.43 -1.07 -37.73
N SER A 32 13.67 -0.41 -36.60
CA SER A 32 14.67 0.66 -36.53
C SER A 32 16.08 0.04 -36.56
N ARG A 33 16.74 0.18 -37.71
CA ARG A 33 18.18 -0.07 -37.86
C ARG A 33 18.90 1.20 -37.40
N HIS A 34 19.38 1.23 -36.16
CA HIS A 34 20.39 2.21 -35.76
C HIS A 34 21.74 1.53 -35.72
N ALA A 35 22.62 2.03 -36.59
CA ALA A 35 23.98 1.57 -36.79
C ALA A 35 24.78 1.67 -35.48
N ALA A 36 25.48 0.59 -35.17
CA ALA A 36 26.46 0.55 -34.12
C ALA A 36 27.66 1.42 -34.53
N HIS A 37 27.77 2.62 -33.96
CA HIS A 37 29.04 3.36 -33.96
C HIS A 37 29.98 2.72 -32.95
N ARG A 38 30.83 1.82 -33.45
CA ARG A 38 31.99 1.30 -32.73
C ARG A 38 33.05 2.40 -32.64
N HIS A 39 33.15 3.06 -31.50
CA HIS A 39 34.35 3.83 -31.15
C HIS A 39 35.29 2.94 -30.34
N ALA A 40 36.18 2.25 -31.04
CA ALA A 40 37.37 1.66 -30.45
C ALA A 40 38.38 2.79 -30.23
N ALA A 41 38.56 3.23 -28.99
CA ALA A 41 39.67 4.08 -28.59
C ALA A 41 40.44 3.38 -27.45
N PRO A 42 41.73 3.08 -27.60
CA PRO A 42 42.53 2.50 -26.52
C PRO A 42 42.78 3.56 -25.44
N HIS A 43 42.34 3.29 -24.21
CA HIS A 43 42.66 4.07 -23.03
C HIS A 43 44.18 4.00 -22.78
N LYS A 44 44.90 5.11 -23.03
CA LYS A 44 46.25 5.31 -22.49
C LYS A 44 46.09 5.85 -21.06
N MET A 45 46.40 5.02 -20.07
CA MET A 45 46.52 5.46 -18.68
C MET A 45 47.87 6.16 -18.50
N THR A 46 47.84 7.49 -18.42
CA THR A 46 49.01 8.30 -18.04
C THR A 46 48.98 8.48 -16.53
N PHE A 47 49.87 7.79 -15.81
CA PHE A 47 50.07 8.03 -14.38
C PHE A 47 50.78 9.38 -14.20
N THR A 48 50.04 10.39 -13.79
CA THR A 48 50.63 11.67 -13.36
C THR A 48 50.99 11.54 -11.89
N ALA A 49 52.29 11.49 -11.58
CA ALA A 49 52.79 11.56 -10.21
C ALA A 49 52.43 12.92 -9.62
N ALA A 50 51.49 12.95 -8.67
CA ALA A 50 51.18 14.15 -7.91
C ALA A 50 52.35 14.47 -6.98
N SER A 51 53.03 15.58 -7.27
CA SER A 51 54.09 16.14 -6.44
C SER A 51 53.51 16.58 -5.10
N TYR A 52 53.97 15.96 -4.01
CA TYR A 52 53.81 16.47 -2.66
C TYR A 52 54.58 17.79 -2.52
N HIS A 53 53.89 18.93 -2.53
CA HIS A 53 54.45 20.17 -2.03
C HIS A 53 54.19 20.24 -0.51
N GLY A 54 55.21 19.85 0.25
CA GLY A 54 55.28 20.13 1.68
C GLY A 54 55.44 21.63 1.92
N SER A 55 54.42 22.27 2.46
CA SER A 55 54.49 23.65 2.92
C SER A 55 55.21 23.69 4.27
N ALA A 56 56.51 23.96 4.22
CA ALA A 56 57.33 24.29 5.38
C ALA A 56 56.76 25.55 6.09
N GLY A 57 56.50 25.41 7.38
CA GLY A 57 56.04 26.49 8.24
C GLY A 57 57.09 27.59 8.37
N ARG A 58 56.63 28.83 8.32
CA ARG A 58 57.35 29.98 8.87
C ARG A 58 56.49 30.58 9.96
N TYR A 59 56.99 30.51 11.18
CA TYR A 59 56.51 31.31 12.30
C TYR A 59 56.90 32.77 12.03
N ALA A 60 55.92 33.65 11.89
CA ALA A 60 56.14 35.08 11.92
C ALA A 60 55.13 35.68 12.90
N ALA A 61 55.67 36.23 13.98
CA ALA A 61 54.95 36.94 15.01
C ALA A 61 54.20 38.14 14.40
N GLY A 62 52.89 38.15 14.56
CA GLY A 62 52.02 39.23 14.10
C GLY A 62 50.65 39.08 14.74
N ARG A 63 50.29 40.09 15.53
CA ARG A 63 49.07 40.20 16.32
C ARG A 63 47.81 39.96 15.47
N TRP A 64 47.03 38.93 15.81
CA TRP A 64 45.74 38.64 15.17
C TRP A 64 44.71 39.72 15.55
N HIS A 65 44.27 40.51 14.58
CA HIS A 65 43.04 41.29 14.69
C HIS A 65 41.90 40.42 14.15
N PRO A 66 40.89 40.03 14.95
CA PRO A 66 39.70 39.44 14.36
C PRO A 66 38.97 40.57 13.63
N ALA A 67 39.05 40.57 12.31
CA ALA A 67 38.11 41.33 11.50
C ALA A 67 36.72 40.85 11.91
N ALA A 68 35.94 41.77 12.50
CA ALA A 68 34.56 41.56 12.92
C ALA A 68 33.80 40.87 11.77
N GLY A 69 33.60 39.56 11.93
CA GLY A 69 32.75 38.79 11.05
C GLY A 69 31.38 39.45 11.11
N ARG A 70 30.86 39.84 9.94
CA ARG A 70 29.45 40.20 9.84
C ARG A 70 28.68 39.00 10.36
N HIS A 71 28.12 39.14 11.56
CA HIS A 71 27.17 38.20 12.11
C HIS A 71 25.96 38.22 11.18
N TRP A 72 25.96 37.33 10.19
CA TRP A 72 24.73 36.88 9.58
C TRP A 72 24.00 36.18 10.71
N HIS A 73 23.05 36.89 11.33
CA HIS A 73 21.97 36.24 12.04
C HIS A 73 21.25 35.40 10.99
N ARG A 74 21.73 34.17 10.78
CA ARG A 74 20.92 33.08 10.25
C ARG A 74 19.83 32.91 11.27
N GLY A 75 18.77 33.70 11.11
CA GLY A 75 17.52 33.51 11.82
C GLY A 75 17.21 32.04 11.70
N GLY A 76 17.23 31.36 12.84
CA GLY A 76 16.76 30.00 12.94
C GLY A 76 15.27 30.04 12.66
N TYR A 77 14.91 29.96 11.38
CA TYR A 77 13.65 29.36 11.03
C TYR A 77 13.73 27.96 11.63
N ALA A 78 12.91 27.69 12.63
CA ALA A 78 12.56 26.32 12.98
C ALA A 78 11.96 25.70 11.71
N ASN A 79 12.82 25.20 10.82
CA ASN A 79 12.46 24.49 9.61
C ASN A 79 11.92 23.13 10.07
N GLY A 80 10.70 23.12 10.60
CA GLY A 80 9.95 21.89 10.77
C GLY A 80 9.78 21.29 9.38
N HIS A 81 10.59 20.30 9.04
CA HIS A 81 10.51 19.62 7.75
C HIS A 81 9.11 19.03 7.60
N VAL A 82 8.31 19.61 6.71
CA VAL A 82 6.99 19.06 6.39
C VAL A 82 7.21 17.72 5.70
N ILE A 83 6.81 16.64 6.37
CA ILE A 83 6.86 15.30 5.78
C ILE A 83 6.01 15.28 4.51
N GLN A 84 6.54 14.67 3.46
CA GLN A 84 5.84 14.54 2.18
C GLN A 84 4.87 13.35 2.22
N CYS A 85 3.85 13.36 1.37
CA CYS A 85 2.84 12.29 1.31
C CYS A 85 3.44 10.88 1.18
N VAL A 86 4.43 10.71 0.30
CA VAL A 86 5.16 9.44 0.07
C VAL A 86 5.86 8.98 1.34
N ALA A 87 6.63 9.86 1.97
CA ALA A 87 7.36 9.54 3.20
C ALA A 87 6.39 9.20 4.35
N TYR A 88 5.29 9.95 4.46
CA TYR A 88 4.25 9.66 5.44
C TYR A 88 3.61 8.28 5.20
N ALA A 89 3.20 7.98 3.96
CA ALA A 89 2.56 6.71 3.62
C ALA A 89 3.48 5.51 3.89
N GLN A 90 4.78 5.62 3.61
CA GLN A 90 5.76 4.59 3.98
C GLN A 90 5.82 4.38 5.50
N THR A 91 5.77 5.44 6.30
CA THR A 91 5.80 5.30 7.78
C THR A 91 4.48 4.83 8.40
N ALA A 92 3.37 5.02 7.69
CA ALA A 92 2.02 4.81 8.22
C ALA A 92 1.28 3.60 7.60
N SER A 93 1.92 2.86 6.70
CA SER A 93 1.39 1.65 6.05
C SER A 93 2.50 0.63 5.80
N ASP A 94 2.13 -0.59 5.41
CA ASP A 94 3.08 -1.65 5.05
C ASP A 94 3.56 -1.56 3.57
N VAL A 95 3.27 -0.44 2.89
CA VAL A 95 3.62 -0.20 1.48
C VAL A 95 4.92 0.62 1.40
N MET A 96 6.01 -0.05 1.03
CA MET A 96 7.36 0.53 0.95
C MET A 96 7.79 0.74 -0.50
N LEU A 97 7.12 1.68 -1.19
CA LEU A 97 7.41 2.04 -2.59
C LEU A 97 8.16 3.36 -2.69
N HIS A 98 9.01 3.49 -3.70
CA HIS A 98 9.82 4.68 -3.95
C HIS A 98 9.36 5.43 -5.20
N GLY A 99 9.82 6.68 -5.34
CA GLY A 99 9.46 7.57 -6.45
C GLY A 99 8.27 8.47 -6.13
N ASN A 100 7.76 9.17 -7.15
CA ASN A 100 6.61 10.05 -6.98
C ASN A 100 5.33 9.23 -6.78
N ALA A 101 4.34 9.82 -6.11
CA ALA A 101 3.07 9.16 -5.84
C ALA A 101 2.37 8.63 -7.12
N ARG A 102 2.41 9.38 -8.23
CA ARG A 102 1.83 8.94 -9.51
C ARG A 102 2.44 7.64 -10.06
N ASP A 103 3.68 7.36 -9.70
CA ASP A 103 4.45 6.21 -10.21
C ASP A 103 4.15 4.95 -9.35
N TRP A 104 3.66 5.12 -8.12
CA TRP A 104 3.41 4.02 -7.17
C TRP A 104 2.45 2.96 -7.70
N TRP A 105 1.45 3.33 -8.50
CA TRP A 105 0.50 2.34 -9.03
C TRP A 105 1.18 1.32 -9.94
N HIS A 106 2.12 1.78 -10.75
CA HIS A 106 2.90 0.93 -11.64
C HIS A 106 3.98 0.19 -10.86
N ASN A 107 4.67 0.86 -9.94
CA ASN A 107 5.72 0.25 -9.11
C ASN A 107 5.18 -0.84 -8.15
N ALA A 108 3.91 -0.73 -7.75
CA ALA A 108 3.24 -1.75 -6.95
C ALA A 108 2.96 -3.04 -7.73
N ALA A 109 2.89 -3.00 -9.06
CA ALA A 109 2.54 -4.17 -9.85
C ALA A 109 3.54 -5.31 -9.65
N GLY A 110 3.04 -6.49 -9.27
CA GLY A 110 3.88 -7.67 -9.00
C GLY A 110 4.59 -7.67 -7.65
N VAL A 111 4.56 -6.57 -6.90
CA VAL A 111 5.16 -6.45 -5.55
C VAL A 111 4.10 -6.37 -4.46
N TYR A 112 3.03 -5.64 -4.72
CA TYR A 112 1.87 -5.47 -3.85
C TYR A 112 0.58 -5.77 -4.60
N GLU A 113 -0.42 -6.28 -3.89
CA GLU A 113 -1.77 -6.37 -4.45
C GLU A 113 -2.35 -4.96 -4.68
N ARG A 114 -3.21 -4.85 -5.69
CA ARG A 114 -3.89 -3.62 -6.08
C ARG A 114 -5.34 -3.92 -6.38
N GLY A 115 -6.23 -2.98 -6.08
CA GLY A 115 -7.67 -3.15 -6.32
C GLY A 115 -8.45 -1.85 -6.20
N SER A 116 -9.77 -1.95 -6.32
CA SER A 116 -10.71 -0.82 -6.23
C SER A 116 -11.44 -0.75 -4.89
N ALA A 117 -11.38 -1.79 -4.07
CA ALA A 117 -12.05 -1.81 -2.77
C ALA A 117 -11.13 -1.21 -1.69
N PRO A 118 -11.62 -0.27 -0.87
CA PRO A 118 -10.84 0.26 0.25
C PRO A 118 -10.64 -0.82 1.32
N GLU A 119 -9.48 -0.76 1.98
CA GLU A 119 -9.19 -1.55 3.18
C GLU A 119 -8.44 -0.69 4.21
N PRO A 120 -8.71 -0.81 5.52
CA PRO A 120 -7.90 -0.14 6.53
C PRO A 120 -6.41 -0.51 6.37
N GLY A 121 -5.53 0.49 6.40
CA GLY A 121 -4.09 0.34 6.18
C GLY A 121 -3.66 0.31 4.71
N SER A 122 -4.59 0.17 3.76
CA SER A 122 -4.27 0.32 2.34
C SER A 122 -3.95 1.77 1.98
N VAL A 123 -3.25 1.96 0.86
CA VAL A 123 -2.88 3.28 0.35
C VAL A 123 -3.75 3.63 -0.84
N LEU A 124 -4.57 4.69 -0.71
CA LEU A 124 -5.30 5.30 -1.82
C LEU A 124 -4.31 6.06 -2.72
N ASN A 125 -4.26 5.71 -4.00
CA ASN A 125 -3.35 6.34 -4.97
C ASN A 125 -4.08 7.25 -5.95
N PHE A 126 -3.75 8.55 -5.91
CA PHE A 126 -4.30 9.57 -6.78
C PHE A 126 -3.51 9.70 -8.07
N ARG A 127 -4.22 9.83 -9.20
CA ARG A 127 -3.58 10.08 -10.49
C ARG A 127 -3.00 11.49 -10.55
N SER A 128 -2.02 11.65 -11.44
CA SER A 128 -1.51 12.96 -11.81
C SER A 128 -2.61 13.80 -12.47
N THR A 129 -2.69 15.08 -12.11
CA THR A 129 -3.53 16.08 -12.77
C THR A 129 -2.72 17.34 -13.03
N ARG A 130 -3.24 18.27 -13.83
CA ARG A 130 -2.57 19.56 -14.10
C ARG A 130 -2.21 20.33 -12.82
N ARG A 131 -3.03 20.24 -11.77
CA ARG A 131 -2.81 20.91 -10.47
C ARG A 131 -2.06 20.03 -9.46
N MET A 132 -1.86 18.75 -9.76
CA MET A 132 -1.17 17.78 -8.90
C MET A 132 -0.30 16.84 -9.77
N PRO A 133 0.78 17.37 -10.38
CA PRO A 133 1.52 16.66 -11.42
C PRO A 133 2.29 15.43 -10.91
N LEU A 134 2.64 15.41 -9.62
CA LEU A 134 3.34 14.30 -8.96
C LEU A 134 2.40 13.20 -8.46
N GLY A 135 1.08 13.36 -8.61
CA GLY A 135 0.08 12.52 -7.97
C GLY A 135 0.04 12.74 -6.46
N HIS A 136 -0.65 11.86 -5.75
CA HIS A 136 -0.68 11.86 -4.29
C HIS A 136 -1.00 10.47 -3.74
N VAL A 137 -0.68 10.24 -2.47
CA VAL A 137 -1.03 9.02 -1.75
C VAL A 137 -1.54 9.35 -0.35
N ALA A 138 -2.55 8.61 0.10
CA ALA A 138 -3.11 8.73 1.44
C ALA A 138 -3.38 7.35 2.05
N VAL A 139 -3.22 7.22 3.36
CA VAL A 139 -3.42 5.95 4.06
C VAL A 139 -4.85 5.86 4.55
N VAL A 140 -5.56 4.78 4.22
CA VAL A 140 -6.90 4.52 4.72
C VAL A 140 -6.84 4.14 6.20
N ARG A 141 -7.62 4.83 7.03
CA ARG A 141 -7.72 4.56 8.46
C ARG A 141 -8.96 3.76 8.81
N ASN A 142 -10.09 4.11 8.22
CA ASN A 142 -11.36 3.45 8.47
C ASN A 142 -12.26 3.51 7.24
N ILE A 143 -13.15 2.52 7.12
CA ILE A 143 -14.23 2.50 6.15
C ILE A 143 -15.50 2.88 6.91
N VAL A 144 -16.17 3.95 6.46
CA VAL A 144 -17.42 4.40 7.09
C VAL A 144 -18.60 3.68 6.45
N ASP A 145 -18.62 3.64 5.13
CA ASP A 145 -19.64 2.95 4.34
C ASP A 145 -19.10 2.61 2.94
N SER A 146 -19.96 2.10 2.05
CA SER A 146 -19.60 1.69 0.68
C SER A 146 -18.95 2.77 -0.18
N ARG A 147 -19.17 4.05 0.12
CA ARG A 147 -18.72 5.23 -0.63
C ARG A 147 -17.94 6.22 0.22
N THR A 148 -17.70 5.93 1.50
CA THR A 148 -17.07 6.86 2.42
C THR A 148 -15.97 6.18 3.21
N ILE A 149 -14.77 6.77 3.17
CA ILE A 149 -13.63 6.34 3.96
C ILE A 149 -13.05 7.52 4.74
N VAL A 150 -12.24 7.20 5.74
CA VAL A 150 -11.42 8.14 6.48
C VAL A 150 -9.96 7.83 6.18
N ILE A 151 -9.19 8.86 5.83
CA ILE A 151 -7.77 8.77 5.49
C ILE A 151 -6.92 9.67 6.39
N ASP A 152 -5.64 9.32 6.49
CA ASP A 152 -4.59 10.22 6.92
C ASP A 152 -3.66 10.52 5.74
N GLN A 153 -3.20 11.77 5.63
CA GLN A 153 -2.35 12.24 4.55
C GLN A 153 -1.43 13.37 5.01
N SER A 154 -0.46 13.74 4.18
CA SER A 154 0.41 14.87 4.49
C SER A 154 0.70 15.73 3.27
N HIS A 155 0.86 17.04 3.49
CA HIS A 155 1.18 18.02 2.45
C HIS A 155 0.21 18.00 1.26
N TRP A 156 -1.10 18.04 1.54
CA TRP A 156 -2.14 18.14 0.51
C TRP A 156 -2.67 19.57 0.37
N ALA A 157 -3.38 20.06 1.39
CA ALA A 157 -3.96 21.41 1.43
C ALA A 157 -3.33 22.30 2.51
N GLN A 158 -2.50 21.71 3.37
CA GLN A 158 -1.85 22.39 4.49
C GLN A 158 -0.49 21.78 4.75
N ASN A 159 0.36 22.55 5.44
CA ASN A 159 1.61 22.04 5.97
C ASN A 159 1.33 20.99 7.06
N GLY A 160 2.04 19.86 7.01
CA GLY A 160 1.98 18.81 8.03
C GLY A 160 1.04 17.66 7.68
N ILE A 161 0.70 16.88 8.72
CA ILE A 161 -0.16 15.69 8.63
C ILE A 161 -1.61 16.11 8.88
N SER A 162 -2.50 15.75 7.97
CA SER A 162 -3.95 15.83 8.15
C SER A 162 -4.47 14.45 8.51
N ARG A 163 -5.07 14.33 9.70
CA ARG A 163 -5.65 13.08 10.20
C ARG A 163 -7.16 13.09 10.13
N ASN A 164 -7.76 11.92 10.05
CA ASN A 164 -9.20 11.71 10.06
C ASN A 164 -9.93 12.51 8.96
N VAL A 165 -9.34 12.58 7.76
CA VAL A 165 -9.93 13.31 6.63
C VAL A 165 -10.93 12.40 5.92
N GLN A 166 -12.16 12.87 5.76
CA GLN A 166 -13.18 12.12 5.04
C GLN A 166 -12.96 12.19 3.53
N VAL A 167 -13.16 11.07 2.84
CA VAL A 167 -13.13 10.96 1.39
C VAL A 167 -14.37 10.22 0.93
N ILE A 168 -15.01 10.76 -0.10
CA ILE A 168 -16.21 10.16 -0.70
C ILE A 168 -15.91 9.70 -2.14
N ASP A 169 -16.42 8.53 -2.49
CA ASP A 169 -16.45 8.03 -3.85
C ASP A 169 -17.61 8.65 -4.63
N VAL A 170 -17.27 9.34 -5.71
CA VAL A 170 -18.21 9.95 -6.65
C VAL A 170 -18.13 9.30 -8.03
N SER A 171 -17.47 8.15 -8.13
CA SER A 171 -17.45 7.33 -9.34
C SER A 171 -18.87 6.85 -9.69
N PRO A 172 -19.22 6.80 -10.99
CA PRO A 172 -20.50 6.26 -11.43
C PRO A 172 -20.71 4.79 -11.02
N ASN A 173 -19.62 4.01 -10.96
CA ASN A 173 -19.67 2.56 -10.80
C ASN A 173 -19.40 2.07 -9.36
N ASN A 174 -19.19 2.97 -8.41
CA ASN A 174 -18.75 2.63 -7.05
C ASN A 174 -17.40 1.88 -7.01
N ASP A 175 -16.50 2.23 -7.92
CA ASP A 175 -15.20 1.59 -8.10
C ASP A 175 -14.04 2.48 -7.62
N TRP A 176 -14.37 3.56 -6.88
CA TRP A 176 -13.42 4.52 -6.33
C TRP A 176 -12.57 5.26 -7.37
N SER A 177 -12.89 5.18 -8.66
CA SER A 177 -12.10 5.80 -9.74
C SER A 177 -12.07 7.34 -9.68
N ALA A 178 -13.01 7.94 -8.94
CA ALA A 178 -13.16 9.38 -8.80
C ALA A 178 -13.63 9.72 -7.38
N VAL A 179 -12.85 10.50 -6.64
CA VAL A 179 -13.14 10.82 -5.24
C VAL A 179 -13.19 12.32 -4.98
N ARG A 180 -13.84 12.75 -3.90
CA ARG A 180 -13.68 14.09 -3.33
C ARG A 180 -13.14 13.99 -1.92
N VAL A 181 -12.21 14.87 -1.59
CA VAL A 181 -11.54 14.95 -0.28
C VAL A 181 -12.16 16.10 0.51
N ALA A 182 -12.50 15.85 1.77
CA ALA A 182 -13.02 16.89 2.66
C ALA A 182 -12.00 18.04 2.80
N LEU A 183 -12.51 19.26 2.75
CA LEU A 183 -11.72 20.46 2.99
C LEU A 183 -11.53 20.62 4.49
N ASN A 184 -10.34 21.07 4.92
CA ASN A 184 -10.12 21.45 6.32
C ASN A 184 -10.75 22.82 6.61
N ASN A 185 -12.07 22.93 6.45
CA ASN A 185 -12.84 24.12 6.74
C ASN A 185 -14.06 23.80 7.59
N ARG A 186 -14.53 24.79 8.35
CA ARG A 186 -15.66 24.62 9.29
C ARG A 186 -16.99 24.30 8.59
N SER A 187 -17.09 24.50 7.28
CA SER A 187 -18.30 24.24 6.49
C SER A 187 -18.52 22.77 6.12
N GLY A 188 -17.54 21.87 6.36
CA GLY A 188 -17.69 20.44 6.05
C GLY A 188 -17.79 20.13 4.56
N GLY A 189 -17.27 21.02 3.71
CA GLY A 189 -17.35 20.89 2.26
C GLY A 189 -16.32 19.92 1.69
N PHE A 190 -16.61 19.39 0.50
CA PHE A 190 -15.67 18.57 -0.28
C PHE A 190 -15.04 19.36 -1.42
N GLY A 191 -13.79 19.05 -1.75
CA GLY A 191 -13.05 19.68 -2.81
C GLY A 191 -13.47 19.28 -4.23
N SER A 192 -12.53 19.49 -5.17
CA SER A 192 -12.66 19.02 -6.55
C SER A 192 -12.75 17.50 -6.63
N ILE A 193 -13.20 17.00 -7.78
CA ILE A 193 -13.13 15.58 -8.11
C ILE A 193 -11.69 15.24 -8.50
N TYR A 194 -11.12 14.25 -7.83
CA TYR A 194 -9.78 13.75 -8.11
C TYR A 194 -9.86 12.32 -8.66
N PRO A 195 -9.26 12.06 -9.83
CA PRO A 195 -9.17 10.71 -10.35
C PRO A 195 -8.16 9.89 -9.54
N THR A 196 -8.48 8.62 -9.30
CA THR A 196 -7.62 7.70 -8.57
C THR A 196 -7.28 6.48 -9.44
N TYR A 197 -6.24 5.76 -9.07
CA TYR A 197 -6.01 4.43 -9.61
C TYR A 197 -6.77 3.35 -8.82
N GLY A 198 -6.93 3.56 -7.51
CA GLY A 198 -7.48 2.60 -6.56
C GLY A 198 -6.59 2.51 -5.32
N PHE A 199 -6.54 1.31 -4.73
CA PHE A 199 -5.86 1.02 -3.48
C PHE A 199 -4.68 0.08 -3.71
N ILE A 200 -3.57 0.35 -3.01
CA ILE A 200 -2.41 -0.54 -2.90
C ILE A 200 -2.46 -1.17 -1.52
N TYR A 201 -2.49 -2.50 -1.46
CA TYR A 201 -2.61 -3.24 -0.21
C TYR A 201 -1.22 -3.60 0.34
N GLY A 202 -1.07 -3.61 1.67
CA GLY A 202 0.17 -3.96 2.37
C GLY A 202 0.59 -5.44 2.27
N ARG A 203 0.02 -6.19 1.32
CA ARG A 203 0.26 -7.62 1.10
C ARG A 203 0.76 -7.89 -0.31
N ARG A 204 1.55 -8.96 -0.45
CA ARG A 204 2.13 -9.38 -1.73
C ARG A 204 1.10 -10.11 -2.60
N PRO A 205 1.18 -10.00 -3.94
CA PRO A 205 0.33 -10.78 -4.84
C PRO A 205 0.52 -12.28 -4.64
N GLY A 206 -0.57 -13.02 -4.48
CA GLY A 206 -0.52 -14.47 -4.26
C GLY A 206 -0.02 -14.87 -2.85
N GLY A 207 0.34 -13.88 -2.03
CA GLY A 207 0.44 -14.03 -0.58
C GLY A 207 -0.95 -14.05 -0.02
N SER A 208 -1.59 -15.20 -0.10
CA SER A 208 -2.85 -15.50 0.56
C SER A 208 -2.92 -14.87 1.96
N ASN A 209 -4.05 -14.23 2.28
CA ASN A 209 -4.47 -13.91 3.65
C ASN A 209 -4.72 -15.19 4.49
N HIS A 210 -4.06 -16.31 4.16
CA HIS A 210 -4.22 -17.60 4.83
C HIS A 210 -3.99 -17.50 6.32
N ALA A 211 -3.20 -16.57 6.84
CA ALA A 211 -3.07 -16.39 8.29
C ALA A 211 -4.41 -15.98 8.94
N ASN A 212 -5.21 -15.12 8.30
CA ASN A 212 -6.52 -14.76 8.79
C ASN A 212 -7.55 -15.84 8.45
N ASP A 213 -7.48 -16.44 7.25
CA ASP A 213 -8.42 -17.49 6.85
C ASP A 213 -8.24 -18.78 7.65
N VAL A 214 -7.00 -19.18 7.98
CA VAL A 214 -6.73 -20.33 8.86
C VAL A 214 -7.11 -20.03 10.29
N MET A 215 -6.91 -18.79 10.79
CA MET A 215 -7.34 -18.42 12.14
C MET A 215 -8.87 -18.37 12.25
N THR A 216 -9.56 -17.87 11.23
CA THR A 216 -11.03 -17.88 11.14
C THR A 216 -11.56 -19.31 10.94
N ALA A 217 -10.97 -20.12 10.06
CA ALA A 217 -11.35 -21.52 9.88
C ALA A 217 -11.09 -22.36 11.15
N TRP A 218 -9.99 -22.11 11.85
CA TRP A 218 -9.68 -22.76 13.13
C TRP A 218 -10.64 -22.31 14.23
N ALA A 219 -10.96 -21.02 14.33
CA ALA A 219 -11.96 -20.50 15.26
C ALA A 219 -13.37 -21.05 14.99
N HIS A 220 -13.78 -21.16 13.73
CA HIS A 220 -15.03 -21.82 13.36
C HIS A 220 -15.03 -23.30 13.72
N LYS A 221 -13.93 -24.01 13.44
CA LYS A 221 -13.77 -25.43 13.80
C LYS A 221 -13.84 -25.65 15.32
N MET A 222 -13.17 -24.80 16.09
CA MET A 222 -13.23 -24.81 17.56
C MET A 222 -14.64 -24.58 18.08
N ASN A 223 -15.36 -23.59 17.54
CA ASN A 223 -16.71 -23.29 17.96
C ASN A 223 -17.68 -24.45 17.62
N THR A 224 -17.49 -25.12 16.48
CA THR A 224 -18.24 -26.34 16.14
C THR A 224 -17.88 -27.54 17.00
N GLN A 225 -16.63 -27.66 17.48
CA GLN A 225 -16.21 -28.76 18.36
C GLN A 225 -16.57 -28.53 19.84
N ALA A 226 -16.62 -27.27 20.30
CA ALA A 226 -17.08 -26.93 21.65
C ALA A 226 -18.57 -27.27 21.87
N GLY A 227 -19.39 -27.26 20.81
CA GLY A 227 -20.76 -27.77 20.84
C GLY A 227 -20.89 -29.30 20.85
N ALA A 228 -19.79 -30.03 20.62
CA ALA A 228 -19.75 -31.49 20.57
C ALA A 228 -18.95 -32.09 21.74
N THR A 229 -19.07 -31.52 22.94
CA THR A 229 -18.62 -32.20 24.17
C THR A 229 -19.61 -33.32 24.48
N GLN A 230 -19.49 -34.42 23.76
CA GLN A 230 -20.10 -35.69 24.11
C GLN A 230 -19.44 -36.15 25.41
N LEU A 231 -20.14 -36.00 26.54
CA LEU A 231 -19.73 -36.57 27.82
C LEU A 231 -19.50 -38.07 27.61
N ALA A 232 -18.24 -38.48 27.62
CA ALA A 232 -17.89 -39.89 27.76
C ALA A 232 -18.34 -40.32 29.16
N GLN A 233 -19.52 -40.92 29.26
CA GLN A 233 -19.94 -41.59 30.49
C GLN A 233 -19.11 -42.87 30.65
N ALA A 234 -18.32 -42.91 31.72
CA ALA A 234 -17.59 -44.11 32.10
C ALA A 234 -18.58 -45.24 32.45
N PRO A 235 -18.29 -46.51 32.08
CA PRO A 235 -19.14 -47.64 32.45
C PRO A 235 -19.14 -47.85 33.97
N ALA A 236 -20.32 -48.08 34.54
CA ALA A 236 -20.60 -48.15 35.98
C ALA A 236 -20.03 -49.38 36.72
N THR A 237 -19.01 -50.05 36.19
CA THR A 237 -18.49 -51.33 36.73
C THR A 237 -16.99 -51.31 37.04
N ALA A 238 -16.39 -50.14 37.27
CA ALA A 238 -15.02 -50.08 37.78
C ALA A 238 -15.03 -50.42 39.29
N ARG A 239 -14.63 -51.66 39.63
CA ARG A 239 -14.42 -52.08 41.02
C ARG A 239 -13.07 -51.54 41.54
N PRO A 240 -12.99 -51.04 42.79
CA PRO A 240 -11.73 -50.60 43.37
C PRO A 240 -10.84 -51.81 43.67
N ILE A 241 -9.59 -51.75 43.22
CA ILE A 241 -8.55 -52.69 43.62
C ILE A 241 -8.09 -52.32 45.04
N THR A 242 -8.31 -53.23 45.99
CA THR A 242 -7.80 -53.15 47.36
C THR A 242 -6.32 -53.53 47.37
N SER A 243 -5.53 -52.79 48.14
CA SER A 243 -4.11 -53.00 48.38
C SER A 243 -3.80 -54.29 49.14
N GLY A 244 -2.76 -55.00 48.71
CA GLY A 244 -1.97 -55.93 49.53
C GLY A 244 -1.83 -57.35 48.98
N ALA A 245 -0.64 -57.70 48.48
CA ALA A 245 0.09 -58.96 48.73
C ALA A 245 1.39 -58.97 47.93
N GLU A 246 2.48 -59.31 48.63
CA GLU A 246 3.80 -59.70 48.10
C GLU A 246 3.68 -60.81 47.04
N GLU A 247 4.61 -60.84 46.07
CA GLU A 247 5.65 -61.88 46.00
C GLU A 247 6.53 -61.74 44.73
N ASP A 248 7.83 -61.74 45.01
CA ASP A 248 8.94 -62.36 44.27
C ASP A 248 9.11 -62.19 42.75
N GLY A 249 10.20 -61.47 42.44
CA GLY A 249 11.33 -62.08 41.72
C GLY A 249 11.15 -62.30 40.23
N ILE A 250 11.53 -61.29 39.43
CA ILE A 250 11.91 -61.53 38.03
C ILE A 250 13.33 -61.01 37.82
N THR A 251 14.23 -61.98 37.65
CA THR A 251 15.65 -61.87 37.33
C THR A 251 15.88 -61.18 35.98
N PHE A 252 16.85 -60.27 35.96
CA PHE A 252 17.38 -59.62 34.77
C PHE A 252 18.36 -60.58 34.07
N ASP A 253 18.09 -60.93 32.81
CA ASP A 253 19.10 -61.53 31.95
C ASP A 253 19.62 -60.45 30.99
N SER A 254 20.92 -60.19 31.09
CA SER A 254 21.63 -59.16 30.34
C SER A 254 22.44 -59.82 29.24
N GLN A 255 22.11 -59.52 27.98
CA GLN A 255 23.00 -59.74 26.84
C GLN A 255 22.92 -58.52 25.92
N ASN A 256 23.78 -57.53 26.17
CA ASN A 256 24.96 -57.22 25.35
C ASN A 256 25.52 -55.83 25.69
#